data_AF-A0A023FP58-F1
#
_entry.id   AF-A0A023FP58-F1
#
_cell.length_a   1.000
_cell.length_b   1.000
_cell.length_c   1.000
_cell.angle_alpha   90.00
_cell.angle_beta   90.00
_cell.angle_gamma   90.00
#
_symmetry.space_group_name_H-M   'P 1'
#
loop_
_entity.id
_entity.type
_entity.pdbx_description
1 polymer ?
#
loop_
_entity_poly.entity_id
_entity_poly.type
_entity_poly.pdbx_seq_one_letter_code
_entity_poly.pdbx_strand_id
1 'polypeptide(L)'
;LSRLSIAALRSIQTCIQAFWVLPGSLRLNKRRKMFLVFAVTAGVFLSMALGATLPTTDLEKCPDPKTDVPNSARPKLIIKGHIENCTCTLPSGKPGKHADNTPCFNGKYRIGICSHGECKVKESTYGCAGKNGTEKGSTIDPFFCTFECEKEGGGKEWAFLPDGSSCVNKDEGDENPKNGTCKHRPHRDSVEQKETVCFPNDQLYLVGC
;
A
#
# COMPACT_ATOMS: atom_id res chain seq x y z
N LEU A 1 -32.91 -29.07 -4.73
CA LEU A 1 -32.16 -30.17 -4.10
C LEU A 1 -31.40 -30.92 -5.18
N SER A 2 -30.11 -30.62 -5.28
CA SER A 2 -29.21 -31.01 -6.36
C SER A 2 -28.70 -32.44 -6.18
N ARG A 3 -28.51 -33.13 -7.31
CA ARG A 3 -28.16 -34.56 -7.47
C ARG A 3 -26.84 -35.02 -6.84
N LEU A 4 -26.15 -34.18 -6.06
CA LEU A 4 -24.89 -34.52 -5.39
C LEU A 4 -25.07 -35.38 -4.11
N SER A 5 -26.24 -35.36 -3.47
CA SER A 5 -26.43 -36.08 -2.19
C SER A 5 -26.66 -37.59 -2.32
N ILE A 6 -27.01 -38.11 -3.52
CA ILE A 6 -27.35 -39.54 -3.69
C ILE A 6 -26.10 -40.40 -3.95
N ALA A 7 -25.05 -39.84 -4.56
CA ALA A 7 -23.82 -40.57 -4.84
C ALA A 7 -23.00 -40.87 -3.56
N ALA A 8 -22.99 -39.94 -2.60
CA ALA A 8 -22.29 -40.11 -1.33
C ALA A 8 -22.88 -41.22 -0.45
N LEU A 9 -24.21 -41.39 -0.46
CA LEU A 9 -24.90 -42.43 0.31
C LEU A 9 -24.64 -43.84 -0.24
N ARG A 10 -24.50 -44.01 -1.58
CA ARG A 10 -24.21 -45.32 -2.18
C ARG A 10 -22.80 -45.82 -1.84
N SER A 11 -21.82 -44.93 -1.72
CA SER A 11 -20.43 -45.33 -1.42
C SER A 11 -20.28 -45.91 -0.01
N ILE A 12 -21.05 -45.41 0.96
CA ILE A 12 -20.99 -45.87 2.36
C ILE A 12 -21.60 -47.27 2.50
N GLN A 13 -22.64 -47.57 1.72
CA GLN A 13 -23.35 -48.85 1.84
C GLN A 13 -22.57 -50.04 1.25
N THR A 14 -21.69 -49.80 0.26
CA THR A 14 -20.81 -50.84 -0.31
C THR A 14 -19.70 -51.30 0.64
N CYS A 15 -19.19 -50.42 1.53
CA CYS A 15 -18.14 -50.81 2.46
C CYS A 15 -18.62 -51.72 3.59
N ILE A 16 -19.91 -51.64 3.96
CA ILE A 16 -20.46 -52.44 5.06
C ILE A 16 -20.66 -53.91 4.65
N GLN A 17 -20.94 -54.18 3.37
CA GLN A 17 -21.17 -55.55 2.90
C GLN A 17 -19.87 -56.35 2.66
N ALA A 18 -18.71 -55.70 2.56
CA ALA A 18 -17.43 -56.39 2.39
C ALA A 18 -16.91 -57.07 3.67
N PHE A 19 -17.51 -56.79 4.83
CA PHE A 19 -17.05 -57.31 6.12
C PHE A 19 -17.68 -58.66 6.53
N TRP A 20 -18.64 -59.19 5.76
CA TRP A 20 -19.41 -60.39 6.14
C TRP A 20 -19.14 -61.63 5.31
N VAL A 21 -18.17 -61.61 4.39
CA VAL A 21 -17.81 -62.79 3.60
C VAL A 21 -16.35 -63.14 3.85
N LEU A 22 -16.11 -64.07 4.78
CA LEU A 22 -15.16 -65.17 4.61
C LEU A 22 -15.38 -66.22 5.72
N PRO A 23 -15.66 -67.49 5.36
CA PRO A 23 -15.77 -68.60 6.29
C PRO A 23 -14.40 -69.26 6.53
N GLY A 24 -14.19 -69.85 7.70
CA GLY A 24 -13.17 -70.90 7.86
C GLY A 24 -12.20 -70.72 9.02
N SER A 25 -12.58 -71.34 10.14
CA SER A 25 -11.76 -72.17 11.04
C SER A 25 -10.29 -71.81 11.30
N LEU A 26 -9.98 -71.48 12.56
CA LEU A 26 -8.78 -71.98 13.25
C LEU A 26 -8.95 -71.85 14.77
N ARG A 27 -9.26 -72.98 15.43
CA ARG A 27 -8.92 -73.21 16.84
C ARG A 27 -7.41 -73.07 16.97
N LEU A 28 -6.90 -72.10 17.74
CA LEU A 28 -5.60 -72.24 18.41
C LEU A 28 -5.37 -71.20 19.52
N ASN A 29 -5.19 -71.75 20.72
CA ASN A 29 -4.46 -71.28 21.90
C ASN A 29 -4.89 -70.01 22.68
N LYS A 30 -5.44 -70.30 23.87
CA LYS A 30 -5.91 -69.44 24.98
C LYS A 30 -4.82 -68.60 25.69
N ARG A 31 -3.62 -68.44 25.12
CA ARG A 31 -2.47 -67.74 25.77
C ARG A 31 -1.97 -66.47 25.05
N ARG A 32 -2.81 -65.86 24.21
CA ARG A 32 -2.53 -64.56 23.55
C ARG A 32 -3.58 -63.48 23.84
N LYS A 33 -4.30 -63.60 24.95
CA LYS A 33 -5.37 -62.65 25.33
C LYS A 33 -4.90 -61.34 25.97
N MET A 34 -3.60 -61.19 26.28
CA MET A 34 -3.09 -59.99 26.95
C MET A 34 -2.19 -59.10 26.07
N PHE A 35 -2.29 -59.20 24.74
CA PHE A 35 -1.52 -58.33 23.83
C PHE A 35 -2.33 -57.68 22.70
N LEU A 36 -3.65 -57.84 22.71
CA LEU A 36 -4.55 -57.31 21.66
C LEU A 36 -5.74 -56.57 22.25
N VAL A 37 -5.52 -55.81 23.33
CA VAL A 37 -6.51 -54.87 23.88
C VAL A 37 -6.01 -53.42 23.85
N PHE A 38 -4.73 -53.19 23.52
CA PHE A 38 -4.11 -51.85 23.49
C PHE A 38 -4.04 -51.18 22.10
N ALA A 39 -4.74 -51.70 21.09
CA ALA A 39 -4.64 -51.17 19.72
C ALA A 39 -5.97 -50.64 19.13
N VAL A 40 -7.05 -50.54 19.91
CA VAL A 40 -8.37 -50.12 19.38
C VAL A 40 -8.93 -48.85 20.05
N THR A 41 -8.29 -48.30 21.09
CA THR A 41 -8.71 -47.03 21.72
C THR A 41 -7.94 -45.79 21.25
N ALA A 42 -6.94 -45.94 20.38
CA ALA A 42 -6.22 -44.83 19.74
C ALA A 42 -6.79 -44.43 18.36
N GLY A 43 -7.88 -45.06 17.90
CA GLY A 43 -8.44 -44.84 16.55
C GLY A 43 -9.63 -43.88 16.48
N VAL A 44 -10.24 -43.51 17.61
CA VAL A 44 -11.47 -42.67 17.64
C VAL A 44 -11.20 -41.23 18.08
N PHE A 45 -10.03 -40.92 18.64
CA PHE A 45 -9.64 -39.54 18.96
C PHE A 45 -8.83 -38.85 17.85
N LEU A 46 -8.38 -39.58 16.82
CA LEU A 46 -7.62 -38.99 15.71
C LEU A 46 -8.51 -38.44 14.58
N SER A 47 -9.82 -38.69 14.61
CA SER A 47 -10.76 -38.22 13.57
C SER A 47 -11.49 -36.92 13.93
N MET A 48 -11.27 -36.38 15.13
CA MET A 48 -11.70 -35.00 15.49
C MET A 48 -10.54 -33.99 15.52
N ALA A 49 -9.29 -34.44 15.34
CA ALA A 49 -8.10 -33.57 15.32
C ALA A 49 -7.62 -33.18 13.91
N LEU A 50 -8.19 -33.78 12.85
CA LEU A 50 -8.12 -33.25 11.48
C LEU A 50 -9.42 -32.52 11.13
N GLY A 51 -9.94 -31.73 12.07
CA GLY A 51 -10.69 -30.55 11.68
C GLY A 51 -9.71 -29.65 10.96
N ALA A 52 -9.64 -29.78 9.64
CA ALA A 52 -8.93 -28.85 8.79
C ALA A 52 -9.32 -27.45 9.27
N THR A 53 -8.40 -26.78 9.96
CA THR A 53 -8.38 -25.33 9.99
C THR A 53 -8.24 -24.98 8.52
N LEU A 54 -9.38 -24.76 7.86
CA LEU A 54 -9.43 -23.95 6.67
C LEU A 54 -8.49 -22.79 6.97
N PRO A 55 -7.40 -22.60 6.20
CA PRO A 55 -6.59 -21.42 6.39
C PRO A 55 -7.59 -20.28 6.39
N THR A 56 -7.64 -19.55 7.50
CA THR A 56 -8.35 -18.29 7.60
C THR A 56 -8.04 -17.58 6.31
N THR A 57 -9.06 -17.44 5.46
CA THR A 57 -8.94 -16.79 4.16
C THR A 57 -8.21 -15.49 4.45
N ASP A 58 -6.93 -15.42 4.09
CA ASP A 58 -6.23 -14.16 4.01
C ASP A 58 -7.13 -13.35 3.12
N LEU A 59 -7.80 -12.35 3.72
CA LEU A 59 -8.59 -11.38 3.00
C LEU A 59 -7.68 -10.95 1.86
N GLU A 60 -8.05 -11.30 0.63
CA GLU A 60 -7.24 -10.98 -0.53
C GLU A 60 -7.07 -9.47 -0.54
N LYS A 61 -5.87 -9.03 -0.16
CA LYS A 61 -5.53 -7.62 -0.05
C LYS A 61 -4.68 -7.25 -1.24
N CYS A 62 -4.76 -5.98 -1.61
CA CYS A 62 -3.80 -5.43 -2.54
C CYS A 62 -2.38 -5.56 -1.96
N PRO A 63 -1.38 -5.71 -2.84
CA PRO A 63 0.03 -5.68 -2.42
C PRO A 63 0.35 -4.43 -1.61
N ASP A 64 1.40 -4.49 -0.81
CA ASP A 64 1.84 -3.31 -0.07
C ASP A 64 2.16 -2.14 -1.02
N PRO A 65 1.79 -0.90 -0.64
CA PRO A 65 2.00 0.29 -1.45
C PRO A 65 3.46 0.47 -1.88
N LYS A 66 3.72 0.40 -3.18
CA LYS A 66 5.01 0.76 -3.79
C LYS A 66 4.85 1.28 -5.21
N THR A 67 5.71 2.23 -5.58
CA THR A 67 5.84 2.76 -6.94
C THR A 67 7.27 2.59 -7.41
N ASP A 68 7.45 1.99 -8.59
CA ASP A 68 8.75 1.78 -9.22
C ASP A 68 9.01 2.92 -10.21
N VAL A 69 9.94 3.82 -9.88
CA VAL A 69 10.31 4.92 -10.77
C VAL A 69 11.42 4.44 -11.72
N PRO A 70 11.24 4.55 -13.04
CA PRO A 70 12.30 4.22 -13.99
C PRO A 70 13.49 5.15 -13.77
N ASN A 71 14.63 4.58 -13.40
CA ASN A 71 15.91 5.28 -13.31
C ASN A 71 16.84 4.78 -14.42
N SER A 72 17.34 5.70 -15.24
CA SER A 72 18.24 5.43 -16.37
C SER A 72 19.60 4.86 -15.91
N ALA A 73 19.99 5.13 -14.66
CA ALA A 73 21.13 4.51 -14.00
C ALA A 73 20.60 3.53 -12.93
N ARG A 74 20.85 2.24 -13.09
CA ARG A 74 20.38 1.22 -12.13
C ARG A 74 21.02 1.41 -10.74
N PRO A 75 20.34 1.05 -9.65
CA PRO A 75 19.06 0.33 -9.57
C PRO A 75 17.82 1.25 -9.61
N LYS A 76 16.65 0.65 -9.92
CA LYS A 76 15.33 1.32 -9.94
C LYS A 76 15.05 1.97 -8.59
N LEU A 77 14.55 3.20 -8.59
CA LEU A 77 14.12 3.88 -7.37
C LEU A 77 12.74 3.34 -6.97
N ILE A 78 12.64 2.74 -5.79
CA ILE A 78 11.37 2.23 -5.26
C ILE A 78 10.88 3.20 -4.19
N ILE A 79 9.77 3.87 -4.47
CA ILE A 79 9.07 4.71 -3.49
C ILE A 79 8.12 3.82 -2.71
N LYS A 80 8.48 3.51 -1.46
CA LYS A 80 7.61 2.77 -0.55
C LYS A 80 6.48 3.67 -0.05
N GLY A 81 5.31 3.08 0.20
CA GLY A 81 4.16 3.80 0.78
C GLY A 81 3.30 4.57 -0.23
N HIS A 82 3.72 4.66 -1.50
CA HIS A 82 2.96 5.31 -2.57
C HIS A 82 2.57 4.31 -3.65
N ILE A 83 1.40 4.48 -4.25
CA ILE A 83 0.92 3.66 -5.38
C ILE A 83 0.54 4.51 -6.59
N GLU A 84 0.74 3.96 -7.80
CA GLU A 84 0.31 4.64 -9.04
C GLU A 84 -1.19 4.50 -9.31
N ASN A 85 -1.82 3.49 -8.71
CA ASN A 85 -3.24 3.20 -8.89
C ASN A 85 -3.84 2.73 -7.57
N CYS A 86 -4.97 3.32 -7.19
CA CYS A 86 -5.73 2.94 -6.00
C CYS A 86 -6.53 1.63 -6.18
N THR A 87 -6.49 1.05 -7.38
CA THR A 87 -7.00 -0.30 -7.68
C THR A 87 -5.85 -1.26 -7.93
N CYS A 88 -6.07 -2.53 -7.60
CA CYS A 88 -5.12 -3.61 -7.83
C CYS A 88 -5.83 -4.85 -8.38
N THR A 89 -5.07 -5.80 -8.91
CA THR A 89 -5.60 -7.15 -9.21
C THR A 89 -5.26 -8.08 -8.05
N LEU A 90 -6.28 -8.66 -7.43
CA LEU A 90 -6.12 -9.64 -6.35
C LEU A 90 -5.59 -10.97 -6.91
N PRO A 91 -5.02 -11.85 -6.07
CA PRO A 91 -4.56 -13.18 -6.51
C PRO A 91 -5.65 -14.01 -7.23
N SER A 92 -6.93 -13.84 -6.87
CA SER A 92 -8.08 -14.43 -7.56
C SER A 92 -8.37 -13.85 -8.95
N GLY A 93 -7.63 -12.85 -9.41
CA GLY A 93 -7.89 -12.12 -10.66
C GLY A 93 -9.00 -11.08 -10.57
N LYS A 94 -9.64 -10.92 -9.40
CA LYS A 94 -10.67 -9.89 -9.17
C LYS A 94 -10.06 -8.50 -8.94
N PRO A 95 -10.76 -7.41 -9.28
CA PRO A 95 -10.34 -6.07 -8.92
C PRO A 95 -10.43 -5.86 -7.41
N GLY A 96 -9.33 -5.48 -6.79
CA GLY A 96 -9.24 -5.01 -5.41
C GLY A 96 -9.04 -3.50 -5.35
N LYS A 97 -9.14 -2.93 -4.14
CA LYS A 97 -8.87 -1.52 -3.88
C LYS A 97 -7.90 -1.39 -2.71
N HIS A 98 -6.97 -0.46 -2.82
CA HIS A 98 -6.17 -0.04 -1.67
C HIS A 98 -7.04 0.71 -0.67
N ALA A 99 -6.63 0.74 0.59
CA ALA A 99 -7.37 1.43 1.65
C ALA A 99 -7.49 2.93 1.34
N ASP A 100 -8.61 3.54 1.74
CA ASP A 100 -8.73 4.99 1.68
C ASP A 100 -7.63 5.66 2.51
N ASN A 101 -7.19 6.84 2.08
CA ASN A 101 -6.03 7.58 2.60
C ASN A 101 -4.66 6.96 2.28
N THR A 102 -4.58 5.88 1.52
CA THR A 102 -3.28 5.40 1.01
C THR A 102 -2.66 6.46 0.10
N PRO A 103 -1.40 6.89 0.32
CA PRO A 103 -0.74 7.84 -0.57
C PRO A 103 -0.62 7.28 -1.99
N CYS A 104 -0.89 8.11 -2.99
CA CYS A 104 -0.85 7.71 -4.39
C CYS A 104 -0.23 8.79 -5.29
N PHE A 105 0.29 8.37 -6.43
CA PHE A 105 0.62 9.24 -7.54
C PHE A 105 -0.48 9.11 -8.59
N ASN A 106 -1.03 10.22 -9.06
CA ASN A 106 -1.87 10.18 -10.25
C ASN A 106 -1.00 9.95 -11.51
N GLY A 107 -1.61 9.68 -12.66
CA GLY A 107 -0.90 9.47 -13.93
C GLY A 107 -0.04 10.65 -14.44
N LYS A 108 0.09 11.74 -13.68
CA LYS A 108 0.99 12.87 -13.90
C LYS A 108 1.99 13.06 -12.73
N TYR A 109 2.22 12.02 -11.92
CA TYR A 109 3.08 12.03 -10.74
C TYR A 109 2.71 13.05 -9.66
N ARG A 110 1.46 13.53 -9.64
CA ARG A 110 0.98 14.38 -8.55
C ARG A 110 0.59 13.52 -7.37
N ILE A 111 1.04 13.91 -6.18
CA ILE A 111 0.73 13.22 -4.94
C ILE A 111 -0.73 13.46 -4.58
N GLY A 112 -1.43 12.39 -4.26
CA GLY A 112 -2.81 12.41 -3.78
C GLY A 112 -3.03 11.33 -2.73
N ILE A 113 -4.30 11.13 -2.41
CA ILE A 113 -4.76 10.07 -1.52
C ILE A 113 -5.79 9.22 -2.22
N CYS A 114 -5.79 7.92 -1.93
CA CYS A 114 -6.84 7.04 -2.42
C CYS A 114 -8.16 7.34 -1.73
N SER A 115 -9.21 7.49 -2.52
CA SER A 115 -10.58 7.57 -2.06
C SER A 115 -11.48 6.82 -3.04
N HIS A 116 -12.18 5.80 -2.54
CA HIS A 116 -13.09 4.96 -3.31
C HIS A 116 -12.46 4.23 -4.51
N GLY A 117 -11.15 4.04 -4.51
CA GLY A 117 -10.39 3.42 -5.61
C GLY A 117 -9.88 4.41 -6.66
N GLU A 118 -9.98 5.71 -6.41
CA GLU A 118 -9.39 6.76 -7.24
C GLU A 118 -8.33 7.54 -6.49
N CYS A 119 -7.25 7.95 -7.17
CA CYS A 119 -6.25 8.83 -6.59
C CYS A 119 -6.75 10.27 -6.62
N LYS A 120 -7.27 10.76 -5.49
CA LYS A 120 -7.73 12.13 -5.33
C LYS A 120 -6.54 13.02 -4.99
N VAL A 121 -6.13 13.83 -5.96
CA VAL A 121 -5.14 14.88 -5.78
C VAL A 121 -5.90 16.15 -5.35
N LYS A 122 -5.44 16.82 -4.30
CA LYS A 122 -5.96 18.14 -3.96
C LYS A 122 -5.67 19.07 -5.14
N GLU A 123 -6.70 19.67 -5.71
CA GLU A 123 -6.49 20.70 -6.73
C GLU A 123 -5.74 21.86 -6.07
N SER A 124 -4.47 22.03 -6.42
CA SER A 124 -3.71 23.24 -6.15
C SER A 124 -3.55 23.96 -7.48
N THR A 125 -4.14 25.15 -7.56
CA THR A 125 -4.06 25.98 -8.76
C THR A 125 -2.91 26.96 -8.56
N TYR A 126 -1.95 26.95 -9.49
CA TYR A 126 -0.94 27.99 -9.52
C TYR A 126 -1.61 29.30 -9.90
N GLY A 127 -1.46 30.36 -9.10
CA GLY A 127 -2.17 31.61 -9.34
C GLY A 127 -2.21 32.55 -8.15
N CYS A 128 -1.11 33.20 -7.80
CA CYS A 128 -1.14 34.37 -6.91
C CYS A 128 -0.56 35.58 -7.65
N ALA A 129 -1.15 35.91 -8.81
CA ALA A 129 -0.63 36.93 -9.70
C ALA A 129 -0.47 38.28 -8.99
N GLY A 130 0.74 38.84 -9.04
CA GLY A 130 1.07 40.13 -8.42
C GLY A 130 1.22 40.09 -6.89
N LYS A 131 1.06 38.94 -6.25
CA LYS A 131 1.23 38.76 -4.80
C LYS A 131 2.63 38.23 -4.47
N ASN A 132 3.09 38.48 -3.25
CA ASN A 132 4.41 38.07 -2.76
C ASN A 132 4.35 37.27 -1.43
N GLY A 133 3.15 36.96 -0.94
CA GLY A 133 2.96 36.18 0.29
C GLY A 133 2.90 37.03 1.56
N THR A 134 3.08 38.36 1.46
CA THR A 134 2.97 39.28 2.60
C THR A 134 1.56 39.86 2.76
N GLU A 135 0.69 39.64 1.78
CA GLU A 135 -0.69 40.15 1.80
C GLU A 135 -1.52 39.46 2.87
N LYS A 136 -2.55 40.16 3.35
CA LYS A 136 -3.52 39.60 4.30
C LYS A 136 -4.22 38.40 3.67
N GLY A 137 -4.21 37.26 4.37
CA GLY A 137 -4.79 36.00 3.87
C GLY A 137 -3.79 35.12 3.09
N SER A 138 -2.56 35.59 2.89
CA SER A 138 -1.49 34.74 2.39
C SER A 138 -0.92 33.87 3.51
N THR A 139 -0.62 32.61 3.21
CA THR A 139 0.05 31.67 4.13
C THR A 139 1.34 31.20 3.48
N ILE A 140 2.47 31.57 4.08
CA ILE A 140 3.80 31.17 3.60
C ILE A 140 4.11 29.76 4.09
N ASP A 141 4.63 28.92 3.20
CA ASP A 141 5.27 27.67 3.62
C ASP A 141 6.70 27.99 4.12
N PRO A 142 7.07 27.62 5.35
CA PRO A 142 8.38 27.96 5.89
C PRO A 142 9.53 27.11 5.31
N PHE A 143 9.23 25.97 4.71
CA PHE A 143 10.23 25.02 4.19
C PHE A 143 10.35 25.08 2.68
N PHE A 144 9.23 25.34 2.01
CA PHE A 144 9.17 25.52 0.57
C PHE A 144 9.12 27.00 0.23
N CYS A 145 9.74 27.40 -0.88
CA CYS A 145 9.69 28.77 -1.38
C CYS A 145 8.35 29.07 -2.07
N THR A 146 7.25 28.81 -1.39
CA THR A 146 5.89 28.94 -1.90
C THR A 146 4.98 29.54 -0.85
N PHE A 147 3.90 30.17 -1.31
CA PHE A 147 2.83 30.65 -0.44
C PHE A 147 1.47 30.34 -1.06
N GLU A 148 0.48 30.10 -0.21
CA GLU A 148 -0.93 30.04 -0.60
C GLU A 148 -1.55 31.43 -0.49
N CYS A 149 -2.46 31.77 -1.41
CA CYS A 149 -3.31 32.95 -1.33
C CYS A 149 -4.77 32.59 -1.61
N GLU A 150 -5.69 33.39 -1.09
CA GLU A 150 -7.11 33.28 -1.44
C GLU A 150 -7.42 33.96 -2.77
N LYS A 151 -8.25 33.28 -3.57
CA LYS A 151 -8.80 33.79 -4.82
C LYS A 151 -10.04 34.65 -4.57
N GLU A 152 -10.22 35.71 -5.35
CA GLU A 152 -11.49 36.45 -5.37
C GLU A 152 -12.62 35.54 -5.86
N GLY A 153 -13.61 35.28 -5.00
CA GLY A 153 -14.69 34.32 -5.26
C GLY A 153 -14.52 32.97 -4.56
N GLY A 154 -13.45 32.80 -3.76
CA GLY A 154 -13.19 31.60 -2.97
C GLY A 154 -12.25 30.60 -3.65
N GLY A 155 -11.65 29.74 -2.83
CA GLY A 155 -10.61 28.79 -3.25
C GLY A 155 -9.20 29.29 -2.93
N LYS A 156 -8.25 28.34 -2.91
CA LYS A 156 -6.84 28.61 -2.64
C LYS A 156 -6.03 28.44 -3.92
N GLU A 157 -5.17 29.40 -4.17
CA GLU A 157 -4.15 29.33 -5.20
C GLU A 157 -2.77 29.39 -4.52
N TRP A 158 -1.72 29.05 -5.24
CA TRP A 158 -0.36 29.15 -4.72
C TRP A 158 0.59 29.78 -5.74
N ALA A 159 1.68 30.35 -5.26
CA ALA A 159 2.78 30.82 -6.11
C ALA A 159 4.13 30.68 -5.38
N PHE A 160 5.21 30.91 -6.11
CA PHE A 160 6.55 30.94 -5.55
C PHE A 160 6.81 32.25 -4.83
N LEU A 161 7.55 32.18 -3.72
CA LEU A 161 8.09 33.35 -3.04
C LEU A 161 9.11 34.05 -3.95
N PRO A 162 9.22 35.39 -3.88
CA PRO A 162 10.22 36.12 -4.65
C PRO A 162 11.65 35.73 -4.25
N ASP A 163 12.58 35.91 -5.19
CA ASP A 163 14.00 35.75 -4.92
C ASP A 163 14.43 36.65 -3.75
N GLY A 164 15.16 36.08 -2.79
CA GLY A 164 15.60 36.77 -1.58
C GLY A 164 14.71 36.56 -0.36
N SER A 165 13.53 35.94 -0.50
CA SER A 165 12.70 35.58 0.65
C SER A 165 13.39 34.59 1.58
N SER A 166 13.20 34.73 2.89
CA SER A 166 13.74 33.80 3.88
C SER A 166 12.95 32.49 3.90
N CYS A 167 13.65 31.38 4.06
CA CYS A 167 13.07 30.03 4.19
C CYS A 167 13.93 29.17 5.14
N VAL A 168 13.46 27.97 5.44
CA VAL A 168 14.20 26.98 6.24
C VAL A 168 14.50 25.77 5.36
N ASN A 169 15.78 25.56 5.03
CA ASN A 169 16.23 24.41 4.26
C ASN A 169 16.37 23.18 5.18
N LYS A 170 15.86 22.04 4.73
CA LYS A 170 15.89 20.76 5.44
C LYS A 170 16.48 19.63 4.60
N ASP A 171 17.31 19.96 3.60
CA ASP A 171 17.89 18.95 2.71
C ASP A 171 18.87 18.02 3.45
N GLU A 172 19.47 18.50 4.55
CA GLU A 172 20.29 17.71 5.48
C GLU A 172 19.45 16.94 6.54
N GLY A 173 18.12 16.94 6.40
CA GLY A 173 17.16 16.27 7.28
C GLY A 173 16.42 17.20 8.24
N ASP A 174 15.33 16.71 8.83
CA ASP A 174 14.47 17.47 9.75
C ASP A 174 15.18 17.88 11.07
N GLU A 175 16.22 17.15 11.47
CA GLU A 175 16.97 17.38 12.71
C GLU A 175 17.99 18.52 12.60
N ASN A 176 18.37 18.92 11.37
CA ASN A 176 19.36 19.95 11.11
C ASN A 176 18.82 21.06 10.17
N PRO A 177 17.74 21.76 10.54
CA PRO A 177 17.21 22.83 9.71
C PRO A 177 18.21 23.99 9.64
N LYS A 178 18.51 24.43 8.42
CA LYS A 178 19.37 25.60 8.15
C LYS A 178 18.54 26.78 7.69
N ASN A 179 18.90 27.97 8.15
CA ASN A 179 18.36 29.20 7.59
C ASN A 179 18.76 29.29 6.11
N GLY A 180 17.77 29.55 5.27
CA GLY A 180 17.95 29.62 3.84
C GLY A 180 17.31 30.85 3.21
N THR A 181 17.58 30.99 1.92
CA THR A 181 17.03 32.04 1.07
C THR A 181 16.48 31.41 -0.21
N CYS A 182 15.30 31.86 -0.61
CA CYS A 182 14.68 31.49 -1.87
C CYS A 182 15.46 32.07 -3.03
N LYS A 183 15.94 31.21 -3.92
CA LYS A 183 16.71 31.60 -5.10
C LYS A 183 16.24 30.86 -6.35
N HIS A 184 16.30 31.56 -7.47
CA HIS A 184 16.07 30.96 -8.78
C HIS A 184 17.35 30.28 -9.30
N ARG A 185 17.29 29.02 -9.73
CA ARG A 185 18.37 28.37 -10.46
C ARG A 185 18.23 28.60 -11.96
N PRO A 186 19.18 29.28 -12.60
CA PRO A 186 19.22 29.38 -14.05
C PRO A 186 19.16 27.99 -14.70
N HIS A 187 18.43 27.87 -15.82
CA HIS A 187 18.30 26.66 -16.66
C HIS A 187 17.55 25.47 -16.08
N ARG A 188 17.27 25.42 -14.78
CA ARG A 188 16.53 24.33 -14.14
C ARG A 188 15.11 24.73 -13.76
N ASP A 189 14.97 25.93 -13.21
CA ASP A 189 13.72 26.40 -12.63
C ASP A 189 12.92 27.20 -13.67
N SER A 190 11.59 27.17 -13.56
CA SER A 190 10.71 27.87 -14.49
C SER A 190 10.82 29.40 -14.37
N VAL A 191 11.33 30.05 -15.41
CA VAL A 191 11.41 31.52 -15.50
C VAL A 191 10.01 32.13 -15.60
N GLU A 192 9.11 31.50 -16.37
CA GLU A 192 7.75 31.99 -16.60
C GLU A 192 6.93 32.00 -15.30
N GLN A 193 7.12 31.00 -14.45
CA GLN A 193 6.45 30.90 -13.14
C GLN A 193 7.24 31.54 -12.00
N LYS A 194 8.41 32.13 -12.29
CA LYS A 194 9.32 32.69 -11.28
C LYS A 194 9.61 31.70 -10.15
N GLU A 195 9.88 30.45 -10.52
CA GLU A 195 10.18 29.38 -9.57
C GLU A 195 11.44 29.70 -8.76
N THR A 196 11.33 29.54 -7.45
CA THR A 196 12.43 29.69 -6.50
C THR A 196 12.50 28.46 -5.60
N VAL A 197 13.71 28.15 -5.15
CA VAL A 197 14.00 27.01 -4.28
C VAL A 197 14.77 27.49 -3.06
N CYS A 198 14.54 26.86 -1.91
CA CYS A 198 15.19 27.23 -0.67
C CYS A 198 16.64 26.73 -0.65
N PHE A 199 17.60 27.65 -0.72
CA PHE A 199 19.03 27.31 -0.56
C PHE A 199 19.49 27.65 0.85
N PRO A 200 20.26 26.80 1.52
CA PRO A 200 20.83 27.15 2.81
C PRO A 200 21.84 28.29 2.61
N ASN A 201 21.85 29.25 3.53
CA ASN A 201 22.57 30.52 3.34
C ASN A 201 24.09 30.35 3.20
N ASP A 202 24.64 29.29 3.80
CA ASP A 202 26.04 28.88 3.68
C ASP A 202 26.40 28.36 2.28
N GLN A 203 25.43 28.01 1.43
CA GLN A 203 25.63 27.46 0.09
C GLN A 203 25.12 28.36 -1.04
N LEU A 204 24.74 29.61 -0.76
CA LEU A 204 24.25 30.54 -1.78
C LEU A 204 25.27 30.82 -2.90
N TYR A 205 26.56 30.63 -2.62
CA TYR A 205 27.63 30.78 -3.61
C TYR A 205 27.58 29.73 -4.75
N LEU A 206 26.80 28.64 -4.57
CA LEU A 206 26.60 27.60 -5.58
C LEU A 206 25.46 27.92 -6.57
N VAL A 207 24.69 28.99 -6.32
CA VAL A 207 23.56 29.38 -7.18
C VAL A 207 24.09 30.08 -8.42
N GLY A 208 23.98 29.44 -9.59
CA GLY A 208 24.34 30.02 -10.89
C GLY A 208 25.66 29.53 -11.50
N CYS A 209 26.28 28.49 -10.94
CA CYS A 209 27.40 27.75 -11.54
C CYS A 209 26.92 26.55 -12.38
#